data_AF-A0A6J3R9X1-F1
#
_entry.id   AF-A0A6J3R9X1-F1
#
_cell.length_a   1.000
_cell.length_b   1.000
_cell.length_c   1.000
_cell.angle_alpha   90.00
_cell.angle_beta   90.00
_cell.angle_gamma   90.00
#
_symmetry.space_group_name_H-M   'P 1'
#
loop_
_entity.id
_entity.type
_entity.pdbx_description
1 polymer ?
#
loop_
_entity_poly.entity_id
_entity_poly.type
_entity_poly.pdbx_seq_one_letter_code
_entity_poly.pdbx_strand_id
1 'polypeptide(L)'
;MKPMGRDPRILSLAAEVAISPEQNVPVILLKLKEIINNTPFGSSELKKVKQDIYCYDLIQYCLLVLSQDCSRIQGGWTTISQLTQILSHCCVGLEPGEDAEEFYNELLPSAVENFLVLGRQLQTCFINASKGEEKDALLHFFEIVTDSLFWLLGGHVQLIQNVLRSDHFLHLLQTDNVQVGSTVMTMLQNILQINSGDLLRIEVKTLHSILDEVVFKLLSTPSPVIRSTATRLLLLMAKSHQEILILLRLSACYKGLRSLLNKQEPGTEFSQELRQLIGLLSPKVYQEVEEQKLHQAACLIQAFWKGFQTRKRLKKLPSAVITLQRSFRSKRTKMLLKLSRQKEEEDCRLQLQLQRQRAMRLSRELRLSMLEIVHPGQVEKHNREIEEKSALIIQKHWRGYRERKNFRQQRPSLVEYKAAVTLQRAGSEVSDVISRELHSQAQERLQHYFMGRALEERAQQHREALMARINTNIEQLMKAPSLKEAEGKEPELFLSRSRPVAAKAKQAHLTTLKHIQAPWWKKLGEEARDEIDVPKDELSIELGTLFIGGTKPP
;
A
#
# COMPACT_ATOMS: atom_id res chain seq x y z
N MET A 1 28.75 -30.91 -69.10
CA MET A 1 29.64 -30.27 -68.11
C MET A 1 30.54 -31.34 -67.48
N LYS A 2 31.83 -31.07 -67.28
CA LYS A 2 32.82 -32.03 -66.75
C LYS A 2 32.41 -32.58 -65.37
N PRO A 3 32.67 -33.87 -65.04
CA PRO A 3 32.38 -34.41 -63.73
C PRO A 3 33.38 -33.83 -62.73
N MET A 4 32.97 -32.81 -61.98
CA MET A 4 33.70 -32.40 -60.78
C MET A 4 33.69 -33.58 -59.79
N GLY A 5 34.85 -33.90 -59.22
CA GLY A 5 35.12 -35.17 -58.54
C GLY A 5 34.08 -35.58 -57.50
N ARG A 6 33.29 -36.61 -57.83
CA ARG A 6 32.39 -37.34 -56.94
C ARG A 6 33.19 -38.40 -56.16
N ASP A 7 32.82 -38.66 -54.92
CA ASP A 7 33.53 -39.65 -54.09
C ASP A 7 33.33 -41.07 -54.67
N PRO A 8 34.42 -41.76 -55.07
CA PRO A 8 34.32 -43.08 -55.68
C PRO A 8 33.70 -44.13 -54.75
N ARG A 9 33.78 -43.93 -53.43
CA ARG A 9 33.20 -44.85 -52.43
C ARG A 9 31.67 -44.80 -52.46
N ILE A 10 31.10 -43.62 -52.62
CA ILE A 10 29.65 -43.42 -52.67
C ILE A 10 29.10 -43.95 -53.99
N LEU A 11 29.81 -43.70 -55.10
CA LEU A 11 29.43 -44.26 -56.40
C LEU A 11 29.47 -45.79 -56.40
N SER A 12 30.49 -46.41 -55.79
CA SER A 12 30.53 -47.88 -55.66
C SER A 12 29.39 -48.41 -54.81
N LEU A 13 29.02 -47.68 -53.76
CA LEU A 13 27.94 -48.07 -52.87
C LEU A 13 26.57 -47.95 -53.56
N ALA A 14 26.34 -46.88 -54.31
CA ALA A 14 25.12 -46.68 -55.08
C ALA A 14 24.95 -47.78 -56.16
N ALA A 15 26.03 -48.16 -56.83
CA ALA A 15 26.01 -49.28 -57.76
C ALA A 15 25.70 -50.62 -57.06
N GLU A 16 26.25 -50.84 -55.86
CA GLU A 16 25.98 -52.04 -55.05
C GLU A 16 24.52 -52.10 -54.58
N VAL A 17 23.94 -50.95 -54.17
CA VAL A 17 22.52 -50.84 -53.77
C VAL A 17 21.59 -51.13 -54.95
N ALA A 18 21.90 -50.63 -56.16
CA ALA A 18 21.06 -50.82 -57.33
C ALA A 18 21.00 -52.27 -57.85
N ILE A 19 22.06 -53.07 -57.62
CA ILE A 19 22.18 -54.44 -58.11
C ILE A 19 21.73 -55.47 -57.06
N SER A 20 21.68 -55.08 -55.79
CA SER A 20 21.40 -56.00 -54.68
C SER A 20 19.91 -56.26 -54.46
N PRO A 21 19.53 -57.46 -53.97
CA PRO A 21 18.14 -57.73 -53.60
C PRO A 21 17.72 -56.87 -52.40
N GLU A 22 16.45 -56.50 -52.33
CA GLU A 22 15.87 -55.60 -51.32
C GLU A 22 16.24 -55.97 -49.86
N GLN A 23 16.41 -57.26 -49.56
CA GLN A 23 16.79 -57.75 -48.23
C GLN A 23 18.20 -57.35 -47.79
N ASN A 24 19.13 -57.17 -48.73
CA ASN A 24 20.54 -56.84 -48.45
C ASN A 24 20.79 -55.32 -48.46
N VAL A 25 19.88 -54.54 -49.06
CA VAL A 25 19.99 -53.08 -49.16
C VAL A 25 20.20 -52.40 -47.79
N PRO A 26 19.48 -52.75 -46.70
CA PRO A 26 19.70 -52.15 -45.38
C PRO A 26 21.14 -52.32 -44.86
N VAL A 27 21.73 -53.50 -45.05
CA VAL A 27 23.09 -53.81 -44.59
C VAL A 27 24.14 -53.07 -45.42
N ILE A 28 23.91 -52.93 -46.73
CA ILE A 28 24.79 -52.16 -47.63
C ILE A 28 24.76 -50.68 -47.25
N LEU A 29 23.57 -50.12 -46.97
CA LEU A 29 23.42 -48.71 -46.56
C LEU A 29 24.14 -48.39 -45.24
N LEU A 30 24.38 -49.37 -44.35
CA LEU A 30 25.17 -49.14 -43.13
C LEU A 30 26.62 -48.75 -43.42
N LYS A 31 27.19 -49.14 -44.57
CA LYS A 31 28.54 -48.72 -44.99
C LYS A 31 28.65 -47.19 -45.12
N LEU A 32 27.53 -46.48 -45.32
CA LEU A 32 27.50 -45.01 -45.27
C LEU A 32 27.97 -44.45 -43.93
N LYS A 33 27.70 -45.14 -42.82
CA LYS A 33 28.12 -44.71 -41.48
C LYS A 33 29.64 -44.63 -41.37
N GLU A 34 30.36 -45.60 -41.91
CA GLU A 34 31.81 -45.61 -41.92
C GLU A 34 32.36 -44.48 -42.80
N ILE A 35 31.76 -44.25 -43.97
CA ILE A 35 32.17 -43.16 -44.87
C ILE A 35 32.00 -41.80 -44.19
N ILE A 36 30.87 -41.57 -43.52
CA ILE A 36 30.56 -40.31 -42.83
C ILE A 36 31.46 -40.11 -41.60
N ASN A 37 31.64 -41.14 -40.77
CA ASN A 37 32.44 -41.04 -39.54
C ASN A 37 33.94 -40.85 -39.82
N ASN A 38 34.44 -41.40 -40.92
CA ASN A 38 35.83 -41.25 -41.33
C ASN A 38 36.13 -39.85 -41.93
N THR A 39 35.11 -39.04 -42.19
CA THR A 39 35.27 -37.66 -42.67
C THR A 39 35.11 -36.65 -41.53
N PRO A 40 36.03 -35.68 -41.36
CA PRO A 40 35.97 -34.73 -40.26
C PRO A 40 34.73 -33.81 -40.35
N PHE A 41 34.07 -33.58 -39.22
CA PHE A 41 32.89 -32.73 -39.10
C PHE A 41 33.13 -31.31 -39.64
N GLY A 42 32.20 -30.81 -40.45
CA GLY A 42 32.23 -29.46 -41.02
C GLY A 42 33.24 -29.24 -42.15
N SER A 43 33.96 -30.29 -42.58
CA SER A 43 34.86 -30.21 -43.72
C SER A 43 34.11 -29.99 -45.04
N SER A 44 34.77 -29.35 -46.00
CA SER A 44 34.26 -29.23 -47.38
C SER A 44 34.13 -30.60 -48.05
N GLU A 45 34.89 -31.60 -47.60
CA GLU A 45 34.79 -32.99 -48.02
C GLU A 45 33.48 -33.64 -47.54
N LEU A 46 33.11 -33.47 -46.26
CA LEU A 46 31.83 -33.98 -45.75
C LEU A 46 30.62 -33.36 -46.46
N LYS A 47 30.68 -32.07 -46.81
CA LYS A 47 29.62 -31.43 -47.61
C LYS A 47 29.47 -32.09 -48.98
N LYS A 48 30.57 -32.36 -49.67
CA LYS A 48 30.57 -33.05 -50.98
C LYS A 48 30.05 -34.48 -50.87
N VAL A 49 30.49 -35.22 -49.84
CA VAL A 49 30.00 -36.58 -49.55
C VAL A 49 28.48 -36.58 -49.36
N LYS A 50 27.94 -35.64 -48.58
CA LYS A 50 26.48 -35.54 -48.39
C LYS A 50 25.73 -35.20 -49.68
N GLN A 51 26.28 -34.30 -50.49
CA GLN A 51 25.72 -33.98 -51.82
C GLN A 51 25.73 -35.19 -52.74
N ASP A 52 26.80 -35.97 -52.78
CA ASP A 52 26.88 -37.19 -53.57
C ASP A 52 25.87 -38.25 -53.07
N ILE A 53 25.72 -38.43 -51.75
CA ILE A 53 24.71 -39.33 -51.17
C ILE A 53 23.29 -38.93 -51.61
N TYR A 54 23.00 -37.63 -51.66
CA TYR A 54 21.72 -37.11 -52.12
C TYR A 54 21.53 -37.32 -53.63
N CYS A 55 22.52 -36.98 -54.46
CA CYS A 55 22.47 -37.13 -55.92
C CYS A 55 22.35 -38.58 -56.41
N TYR A 56 22.68 -39.57 -55.58
CA TYR A 56 22.50 -41.00 -55.86
C TYR A 56 21.27 -41.60 -55.18
N ASP A 57 20.34 -40.76 -54.69
CA ASP A 57 19.08 -41.15 -54.06
C ASP A 57 19.23 -42.08 -52.83
N LEU A 58 20.43 -42.16 -52.25
CA LEU A 58 20.70 -43.04 -51.10
C LEU A 58 19.91 -42.62 -49.85
N ILE A 59 19.59 -41.33 -49.73
CA ILE A 59 18.68 -40.80 -48.70
C ILE A 59 17.26 -41.36 -48.90
N GLN A 60 16.78 -41.42 -50.14
CA GLN A 60 15.47 -41.96 -50.48
C GLN A 60 15.43 -43.48 -50.24
N TYR A 61 16.49 -44.21 -50.58
CA TYR A 61 16.61 -45.64 -50.26
C TYR A 61 16.60 -45.89 -48.74
N CYS A 62 17.30 -45.06 -47.95
CA CYS A 62 17.22 -45.12 -46.48
C CYS A 62 15.79 -44.89 -45.98
N LEU A 63 15.07 -43.90 -46.54
CA LEU A 63 13.66 -43.63 -46.20
C LEU A 63 12.74 -44.81 -46.55
N LEU A 64 12.90 -45.38 -47.74
CA LEU A 64 12.13 -46.53 -48.19
C LEU A 64 12.34 -47.73 -47.25
N VAL A 65 13.60 -48.01 -46.88
CA VAL A 65 13.90 -49.09 -45.91
C VAL A 65 13.24 -48.82 -44.55
N LEU A 66 13.28 -47.59 -44.06
CA LEU A 66 12.68 -47.23 -42.76
C LEU A 66 11.15 -47.25 -42.78
N SER A 67 10.52 -47.18 -43.95
CA SER A 67 9.06 -47.28 -44.11
C SER A 67 8.53 -48.72 -44.14
N GLN A 68 9.41 -49.72 -44.28
CA GLN A 68 9.04 -51.14 -44.34
C GLN A 68 8.78 -51.75 -42.96
N ASP A 69 8.10 -52.90 -42.94
CA ASP A 69 7.90 -53.70 -41.72
C ASP A 69 9.26 -54.07 -41.08
N CYS A 70 9.50 -53.57 -39.87
CA CYS A 70 10.74 -53.76 -39.11
C CYS A 70 11.13 -55.23 -38.87
N SER A 71 10.16 -56.15 -38.94
CA SER A 71 10.38 -57.59 -38.82
C SER A 71 11.04 -58.24 -40.04
N ARG A 72 10.99 -57.57 -41.20
CA ARG A 72 11.55 -58.07 -42.48
C ARG A 72 12.96 -57.56 -42.75
N ILE A 73 13.42 -56.57 -41.98
CA ILE A 73 14.72 -55.93 -42.17
C ILE A 73 15.82 -56.78 -41.52
N GLN A 74 16.86 -57.09 -42.29
CA GLN A 74 18.02 -57.84 -41.79
C GLN A 74 18.74 -57.04 -40.68
N GLY A 75 18.89 -57.65 -39.51
CA GLY A 75 19.44 -57.03 -38.31
C GLY A 75 18.43 -56.29 -37.43
N GLY A 76 17.15 -56.19 -37.84
CA GLY A 76 16.07 -55.66 -37.00
C GLY A 76 16.33 -54.25 -36.47
N TRP A 77 16.04 -54.02 -35.19
CA TRP A 77 16.11 -52.69 -34.56
C TRP A 77 17.51 -52.06 -34.52
N THR A 78 18.58 -52.87 -34.56
CA THR A 78 19.95 -52.33 -34.60
C THR A 78 20.23 -51.65 -35.93
N THR A 79 19.92 -52.32 -37.05
CA THR A 79 20.05 -51.78 -38.40
C THR A 79 19.17 -50.54 -38.57
N ILE A 80 17.90 -50.61 -38.13
CA ILE A 80 16.95 -49.50 -38.22
C ILE A 80 17.46 -48.26 -37.47
N SER A 81 17.91 -48.43 -36.22
CA SER A 81 18.41 -47.31 -35.40
C SER A 81 19.69 -46.69 -35.98
N GLN A 82 20.52 -47.49 -36.64
CA GLN A 82 21.70 -46.97 -37.33
C GLN A 82 21.33 -46.24 -38.62
N LEU A 83 20.35 -46.74 -39.38
CA LEU A 83 19.85 -46.07 -40.58
C LEU A 83 19.13 -44.76 -40.26
N THR A 84 18.35 -44.67 -39.17
CA THR A 84 17.75 -43.40 -38.72
C THR A 84 18.82 -42.37 -38.35
N GLN A 85 19.88 -42.81 -37.66
CA GLN A 85 21.03 -41.96 -37.35
C GLN A 85 21.75 -41.47 -38.61
N ILE A 86 22.04 -42.36 -39.57
CA ILE A 86 22.65 -42.00 -40.85
C ILE A 86 21.78 -41.00 -41.59
N LEU A 87 20.48 -41.28 -41.72
CA LEU A 87 19.54 -40.41 -42.41
C LEU A 87 19.53 -39.01 -41.80
N SER A 88 19.43 -38.91 -40.47
CA SER A 88 19.46 -37.64 -39.75
C SER A 88 20.77 -36.86 -39.99
N HIS A 89 21.93 -37.53 -39.90
CA HIS A 89 23.22 -36.88 -40.13
C HIS A 89 23.43 -36.45 -41.60
N CYS A 90 22.93 -37.22 -42.57
CA CYS A 90 23.01 -36.88 -43.99
C CYS A 90 22.16 -35.63 -44.30
N CYS A 91 20.96 -35.55 -43.74
CA CYS A 91 20.03 -34.45 -44.01
C CYS A 91 20.45 -33.12 -43.37
N VAL A 92 21.14 -33.13 -42.23
CA VAL A 92 21.56 -31.90 -41.54
C VAL A 92 22.81 -31.31 -42.20
N GLY A 93 22.72 -30.05 -42.63
CA GLY A 93 23.83 -29.33 -43.28
C GLY A 93 24.08 -29.74 -44.75
N LEU A 94 23.12 -30.41 -45.38
CA LEU A 94 23.09 -30.67 -46.82
C LEU A 94 22.64 -29.40 -47.56
N GLU A 95 23.29 -29.11 -48.69
CA GLU A 95 22.90 -28.05 -49.62
C GLU A 95 22.38 -28.74 -50.91
N PRO A 96 21.05 -28.91 -51.06
CA PRO A 96 20.44 -29.77 -52.10
C PRO A 96 20.53 -29.23 -53.53
N GLY A 97 21.00 -27.98 -53.73
CA GLY A 97 21.19 -27.43 -55.08
C GLY A 97 19.88 -27.13 -55.80
N GLU A 98 19.68 -27.74 -56.98
CA GLU A 98 18.53 -27.48 -57.87
C GLU A 98 17.21 -28.12 -57.36
N ASP A 99 17.30 -29.25 -56.62
CA ASP A 99 16.14 -30.01 -56.11
C ASP A 99 15.75 -29.65 -54.67
N ALA A 100 16.03 -28.40 -54.26
CA ALA A 100 15.80 -27.95 -52.89
C ALA A 100 14.32 -28.07 -52.45
N GLU A 101 13.37 -27.84 -53.35
CA GLU A 101 11.94 -27.91 -53.01
C GLU A 101 11.49 -29.33 -52.63
N GLU A 102 11.91 -30.35 -53.40
CA GLU A 102 11.60 -31.75 -53.10
C GLU A 102 12.22 -32.17 -51.76
N PHE A 103 13.46 -31.74 -51.51
CA PHE A 103 14.15 -32.02 -50.25
C PHE A 103 13.42 -31.43 -49.03
N TYR A 104 13.06 -30.15 -49.07
CA TYR A 104 12.44 -29.47 -47.92
C TYR A 104 10.95 -29.81 -47.73
N ASN A 105 10.21 -30.03 -48.81
CA ASN A 105 8.75 -30.21 -48.74
C ASN A 105 8.30 -31.68 -48.73
N GLU A 106 9.09 -32.61 -49.27
CA GLU A 106 8.70 -34.03 -49.36
C GLU A 106 9.60 -34.92 -48.52
N LEU A 107 10.92 -34.88 -48.75
CA LEU A 107 11.86 -35.82 -48.11
C LEU A 107 12.02 -35.59 -46.61
N LEU A 108 12.23 -34.35 -46.18
CA LEU A 108 12.41 -34.04 -44.75
C LEU A 108 11.13 -34.31 -43.92
N PRO A 109 9.93 -33.89 -44.35
CA PRO A 109 8.68 -34.27 -43.68
C PRO A 109 8.46 -35.79 -43.61
N SER A 110 8.76 -36.51 -44.70
CA SER A 110 8.67 -37.98 -44.73
C SER A 110 9.64 -38.64 -43.75
N ALA A 111 10.87 -38.12 -43.63
CA ALA A 111 11.84 -38.59 -42.64
C ALA A 111 11.33 -38.44 -41.20
N VAL A 112 10.77 -37.29 -40.88
CA VAL A 112 10.19 -37.00 -39.56
C VAL A 112 9.03 -37.97 -39.27
N GLU A 113 8.12 -38.15 -40.22
CA GLU A 113 6.98 -39.03 -40.04
C GLU A 113 7.41 -40.49 -39.83
N ASN A 114 8.37 -40.98 -40.61
CA ASN A 114 8.95 -42.32 -40.43
C ASN A 114 9.60 -42.47 -39.04
N PHE A 115 10.33 -41.47 -38.56
CA PHE A 115 10.93 -41.51 -37.21
C PHE A 115 9.86 -41.60 -36.11
N LEU A 116 8.74 -40.88 -36.26
CA LEU A 116 7.63 -40.94 -35.31
C LEU A 116 6.90 -42.29 -35.35
N VAL A 117 6.69 -42.85 -36.54
CA VAL A 117 6.12 -44.21 -36.71
C VAL A 117 7.02 -45.25 -36.04
N LEU A 118 8.33 -45.19 -36.28
CA LEU A 118 9.31 -46.10 -35.67
C LEU A 118 9.33 -45.96 -34.14
N GLY A 119 9.27 -44.72 -33.64
CA GLY A 119 9.12 -44.46 -32.20
C GLY A 119 7.87 -45.15 -31.62
N ARG A 120 6.73 -45.05 -32.31
CA ARG A 120 5.46 -45.67 -31.87
C ARG A 120 5.53 -47.20 -31.89
N GLN A 121 6.16 -47.77 -32.91
CA GLN A 121 6.38 -49.21 -32.99
C GLN A 121 7.29 -49.69 -31.86
N LEU A 122 8.39 -48.98 -31.58
CA LEU A 122 9.29 -49.26 -30.45
C LEU A 122 8.56 -49.15 -29.11
N GLN A 123 7.74 -48.12 -28.92
CA GLN A 123 6.89 -47.97 -27.74
C GLN A 123 5.95 -49.18 -27.58
N THR A 124 5.32 -49.64 -28.67
CA THR A 124 4.41 -50.80 -28.66
C THR A 124 5.16 -52.09 -28.32
N CYS A 125 6.33 -52.31 -28.93
CA CYS A 125 7.20 -53.45 -28.61
C CYS A 125 7.65 -53.42 -27.14
N PHE A 126 8.02 -52.24 -26.63
CA PHE A 126 8.45 -52.05 -25.25
C PHE A 126 7.34 -52.36 -24.24
N ILE A 127 6.11 -51.92 -24.52
CA ILE A 127 4.94 -52.23 -23.68
C ILE A 127 4.66 -53.74 -23.65
N ASN A 128 4.81 -54.43 -24.79
CA ASN A 128 4.54 -55.86 -24.91
C ASN A 128 5.68 -56.77 -24.42
N ALA A 129 6.90 -56.23 -24.22
CA ALA A 129 8.04 -57.00 -23.77
C ALA A 129 7.86 -57.50 -22.32
N SER A 130 8.25 -58.74 -22.06
CA SER A 130 8.14 -59.37 -20.73
C SER A 130 9.45 -59.38 -19.95
N LYS A 131 10.61 -59.40 -20.63
CA LYS A 131 11.94 -59.45 -20.00
C LYS A 131 12.56 -58.07 -19.84
N GLY A 132 13.33 -57.88 -18.77
CA GLY A 132 14.05 -56.61 -18.49
C GLY A 132 15.15 -56.29 -19.51
N GLU A 133 15.98 -57.27 -19.87
CA GLU A 133 17.09 -57.07 -20.83
C GLU A 133 16.59 -56.67 -22.23
N GLU A 134 15.46 -57.25 -22.67
CA GLU A 134 14.82 -56.88 -23.93
C GLU A 134 14.24 -55.45 -23.87
N LYS A 135 13.73 -55.04 -22.70
CA LYS A 135 13.24 -53.68 -22.45
C LYS A 135 14.37 -52.65 -22.50
N ASP A 136 15.52 -52.94 -21.90
CA ASP A 136 16.68 -52.04 -21.91
C ASP A 136 17.22 -51.86 -23.33
N ALA A 137 17.30 -52.93 -24.12
CA ALA A 137 17.68 -52.85 -25.52
C ALA A 137 16.68 -52.02 -26.35
N LEU A 138 15.36 -52.22 -26.15
CA LEU A 138 14.32 -51.45 -26.84
C LEU A 138 14.32 -49.97 -26.44
N LEU A 139 14.59 -49.63 -25.18
CA LEU A 139 14.77 -48.24 -24.74
C LEU A 139 15.98 -47.60 -25.40
N HIS A 140 17.09 -48.32 -25.48
CA HIS A 140 18.27 -47.80 -26.16
C HIS A 140 18.00 -47.48 -27.63
N PHE A 141 17.29 -48.36 -28.35
CA PHE A 141 16.87 -48.08 -29.73
C PHE A 141 15.89 -46.90 -29.80
N PHE A 142 14.97 -46.78 -28.85
CA PHE A 142 14.04 -45.66 -28.76
C PHE A 142 14.78 -44.34 -28.57
N GLU A 143 15.75 -44.30 -27.65
CA GLU A 143 16.62 -43.15 -27.41
C GLU A 143 17.38 -42.75 -28.68
N ILE A 144 17.99 -43.70 -29.40
CA ILE A 144 18.68 -43.42 -30.67
C ILE A 144 17.73 -42.80 -31.70
N VAL A 145 16.51 -43.32 -31.84
CA VAL A 145 15.52 -42.77 -32.79
C VAL A 145 15.09 -41.37 -32.36
N THR A 146 14.83 -41.13 -31.07
CA THR A 146 14.46 -39.80 -30.57
C THR A 146 15.60 -38.78 -30.67
N ASP A 147 16.84 -39.19 -30.42
CA ASP A 147 18.03 -38.35 -30.56
C ASP A 147 18.30 -38.02 -32.03
N SER A 148 18.10 -38.99 -32.92
CA SER A 148 18.21 -38.79 -34.37
C SER A 148 17.14 -37.83 -34.87
N LEU A 149 15.90 -37.93 -34.39
CA LEU A 149 14.85 -36.96 -34.67
C LEU A 149 15.21 -35.58 -34.13
N PHE A 150 15.69 -35.48 -32.89
CA PHE A 150 16.08 -34.22 -32.30
C PHE A 150 17.23 -33.54 -33.04
N TRP A 151 18.24 -34.30 -33.47
CA TRP A 151 19.33 -33.80 -34.32
C TRP A 151 18.82 -33.22 -35.64
N LEU A 152 17.86 -33.90 -36.28
CA LEU A 152 17.24 -33.44 -37.52
C LEU A 152 16.49 -32.11 -37.31
N LEU A 153 15.72 -32.00 -36.23
CA LEU A 153 14.98 -30.78 -35.86
C LEU A 153 15.93 -29.61 -35.52
N GLY A 154 17.06 -29.90 -34.88
CA GLY A 154 18.08 -28.89 -34.58
C GLY A 154 18.72 -28.31 -35.85
N GLY A 155 18.87 -29.12 -36.90
CA GLY A 155 19.32 -28.65 -38.22
C GLY A 155 18.24 -27.94 -39.03
N HIS A 156 16.98 -28.37 -38.89
CA HIS A 156 15.84 -27.90 -39.68
C HIS A 156 14.64 -27.55 -38.79
N VAL A 157 14.68 -26.36 -38.18
CA VAL A 157 13.66 -25.88 -37.22
C VAL A 157 12.23 -25.89 -37.79
N GLN A 158 12.08 -25.74 -39.11
CA GLN A 158 10.79 -25.76 -39.81
C GLN A 158 10.01 -27.07 -39.60
N LEU A 159 10.73 -28.18 -39.36
CA LEU A 159 10.14 -29.50 -39.15
C LEU A 159 9.47 -29.66 -37.77
N ILE A 160 9.72 -28.75 -36.84
CA ILE A 160 9.07 -28.75 -35.51
C ILE A 160 7.55 -28.73 -35.66
N GLN A 161 7.04 -27.96 -36.62
CA GLN A 161 5.60 -27.90 -36.88
C GLN A 161 5.04 -29.24 -37.34
N ASN A 162 5.80 -30.02 -38.12
CA ASN A 162 5.37 -31.33 -38.61
C ASN A 162 5.30 -32.34 -37.46
N VAL A 163 6.29 -32.32 -36.56
CA VAL A 163 6.29 -33.17 -35.36
C VAL A 163 5.08 -32.87 -34.48
N LEU A 164 4.84 -31.59 -34.17
CA LEU A 164 3.77 -31.21 -33.25
C LEU A 164 2.35 -31.40 -33.85
N ARG A 165 2.23 -31.51 -35.18
CA ARG A 165 0.98 -31.81 -35.88
C ARG A 165 0.72 -33.31 -36.05
N SER A 166 1.74 -34.16 -35.90
CA SER A 166 1.61 -35.60 -36.15
C SER A 166 0.85 -36.30 -35.02
N ASP A 167 -0.16 -37.10 -35.38
CA ASP A 167 -0.90 -37.94 -34.45
C ASP A 167 0.01 -38.98 -33.77
N HIS A 168 1.06 -39.43 -34.46
CA HIS A 168 2.04 -40.36 -33.90
C HIS A 168 2.82 -39.74 -32.75
N PHE A 169 3.15 -38.45 -32.82
CA PHE A 169 3.78 -37.75 -31.71
C PHE A 169 2.84 -37.61 -30.51
N LEU A 170 1.56 -37.31 -30.74
CA LEU A 170 0.57 -37.26 -29.66
C LEU A 170 0.43 -38.62 -28.97
N HIS A 171 0.42 -39.71 -29.73
CA HIS A 171 0.39 -41.07 -29.16
C HIS A 171 1.65 -41.44 -28.37
N LEU A 172 2.82 -40.99 -28.83
CA LEU A 172 4.08 -41.14 -28.08
C LEU A 172 4.01 -40.40 -26.74
N LEU A 173 3.39 -39.22 -26.72
CA LEU A 173 3.18 -38.44 -25.51
C LEU A 173 2.17 -39.12 -24.57
N GLN A 174 1.11 -39.75 -25.09
CA GLN A 174 0.07 -40.48 -24.35
C GLN A 174 0.52 -41.83 -23.77
N THR A 175 1.76 -41.91 -23.26
CA THR A 175 2.31 -43.11 -22.63
C THR A 175 2.20 -43.08 -21.10
N ASP A 176 1.80 -44.19 -20.50
CA ASP A 176 1.82 -44.39 -19.04
C ASP A 176 3.21 -44.84 -18.53
N ASN A 177 4.09 -45.26 -19.43
CA ASN A 177 5.42 -45.71 -19.04
C ASN A 177 6.31 -44.53 -18.64
N VAL A 178 6.96 -44.66 -17.48
CA VAL A 178 7.76 -43.57 -16.90
C VAL A 178 9.00 -43.23 -17.73
N GLN A 179 9.70 -44.23 -18.28
CA GLN A 179 10.95 -44.03 -19.02
C GLN A 179 10.68 -43.43 -20.40
N VAL A 180 9.82 -44.08 -21.19
CA VAL A 180 9.42 -43.57 -22.53
C VAL A 180 8.76 -42.20 -22.40
N GLY A 181 7.88 -42.02 -21.41
CA GLY A 181 7.22 -40.74 -21.16
C GLY A 181 8.19 -39.64 -20.76
N SER A 182 9.22 -39.96 -19.96
CA SER A 182 10.27 -39.00 -19.64
C SER A 182 11.04 -38.57 -20.89
N THR A 183 11.45 -39.50 -21.75
CA THR A 183 12.20 -39.20 -22.99
C THR A 183 11.38 -38.36 -23.97
N VAL A 184 10.09 -38.67 -24.15
CA VAL A 184 9.21 -37.88 -25.04
C VAL A 184 8.95 -36.49 -24.46
N MET A 185 8.75 -36.38 -23.14
CA MET A 185 8.55 -35.09 -22.46
C MET A 185 9.79 -34.20 -22.50
N THR A 186 11.00 -34.77 -22.33
CA THR A 186 12.25 -34.02 -22.48
C THR A 186 12.48 -33.60 -23.94
N MET A 187 12.15 -34.47 -24.91
CA MET A 187 12.20 -34.12 -26.32
C MET A 187 11.26 -32.94 -26.63
N LEU A 188 9.99 -32.99 -26.19
CA LEU A 188 9.04 -31.89 -26.34
C LEU A 188 9.59 -30.60 -25.71
N GLN A 189 10.21 -30.70 -24.54
CA GLN A 189 10.78 -29.54 -23.88
C GLN A 189 11.93 -28.93 -24.68
N ASN A 190 12.82 -29.76 -25.20
CA ASN A 190 13.95 -29.29 -26.00
C ASN A 190 13.47 -28.66 -27.32
N ILE A 191 12.45 -29.25 -27.96
CA ILE A 191 11.79 -28.69 -29.16
C ILE A 191 11.25 -27.27 -28.86
N LEU A 192 10.52 -27.12 -27.75
CA LEU A 192 9.94 -25.83 -27.35
C LEU A 192 11.00 -24.80 -26.92
N GLN A 193 12.17 -25.24 -26.47
CA GLN A 193 13.31 -24.35 -26.19
C GLN A 193 13.98 -23.84 -27.47
N ILE A 194 14.02 -24.65 -28.53
CA ILE A 194 14.58 -24.27 -29.83
C ILE A 194 13.67 -23.26 -30.53
N ASN A 195 12.37 -23.56 -30.63
CA ASN A 195 11.39 -22.64 -31.19
C ASN A 195 10.02 -22.80 -30.51
N SER A 196 9.74 -21.91 -29.55
CA SER A 196 8.44 -21.91 -28.88
C SER A 196 7.32 -21.42 -29.79
N GLY A 197 7.61 -20.60 -30.82
CA GLY A 197 6.62 -19.92 -31.66
C GLY A 197 5.75 -20.83 -32.52
N ASP A 198 6.28 -22.00 -32.91
CA ASP A 198 5.55 -22.92 -33.79
C ASP A 198 4.35 -23.58 -33.10
N LEU A 199 4.33 -23.59 -31.76
CA LEU A 199 3.23 -24.14 -30.97
C LEU A 199 1.89 -23.42 -31.19
N LEU A 200 1.91 -22.12 -31.51
CA LEU A 200 0.70 -21.33 -31.82
C LEU A 200 0.25 -21.48 -33.29
N ARG A 201 1.10 -22.03 -34.16
CA ARG A 201 0.80 -22.24 -35.60
C ARG A 201 0.10 -23.57 -35.88
N ILE A 202 -0.11 -24.37 -34.83
CA ILE A 202 -0.80 -25.65 -34.88
C ILE A 202 -2.29 -25.40 -34.65
N GLU A 203 -3.13 -26.33 -35.08
CA GLU A 203 -4.55 -26.25 -34.81
C GLU A 203 -4.84 -26.20 -33.31
N VAL A 204 -5.89 -25.47 -32.95
CA VAL A 204 -6.29 -25.30 -31.55
C VAL A 204 -6.59 -26.66 -30.90
N LYS A 205 -7.17 -27.61 -31.63
CA LYS A 205 -7.50 -28.95 -31.11
C LYS A 205 -6.26 -29.72 -30.68
N THR A 206 -5.27 -29.82 -31.57
CA THR A 206 -3.99 -30.50 -31.30
C THR A 206 -3.21 -29.83 -30.16
N LEU A 207 -3.25 -28.50 -30.07
CA LEU A 207 -2.65 -27.78 -28.94
C LEU A 207 -3.31 -28.15 -27.60
N HIS A 208 -4.65 -28.25 -27.57
CA HIS A 208 -5.36 -28.71 -26.37
C HIS A 208 -5.00 -30.15 -26.03
N SER A 209 -4.91 -31.06 -27.00
CA SER A 209 -4.54 -32.46 -26.73
C SER A 209 -3.14 -32.57 -26.12
N ILE A 210 -2.16 -31.79 -26.59
CA ILE A 210 -0.82 -31.74 -26.01
C ILE A 210 -0.87 -31.15 -24.58
N LEU A 211 -1.58 -30.03 -24.39
CA LEU A 211 -1.73 -29.39 -23.08
C LEU A 211 -2.45 -30.29 -22.06
N ASP A 212 -3.53 -30.96 -22.48
CA ASP A 212 -4.32 -31.89 -21.67
C ASP A 212 -3.46 -33.06 -21.22
N GLU A 213 -2.64 -33.63 -22.11
CA GLU A 213 -1.74 -34.72 -21.76
C GLU A 213 -0.64 -34.25 -20.78
N VAL A 214 -0.03 -33.08 -21.01
CA VAL A 214 0.98 -32.53 -20.08
C VAL A 214 0.37 -32.21 -18.70
N VAL A 215 -0.84 -31.64 -18.67
CA VAL A 215 -1.59 -31.37 -17.44
C VAL A 215 -1.99 -32.66 -16.74
N PHE A 216 -2.44 -33.67 -17.49
CA PHE A 216 -2.76 -34.99 -16.97
C PHE A 216 -1.53 -35.64 -16.32
N LYS A 217 -0.38 -35.61 -16.98
CA LYS A 217 0.87 -36.13 -16.42
C LYS A 217 1.35 -35.36 -15.18
N LEU A 218 1.09 -34.07 -15.09
CA LEU A 218 1.39 -33.28 -13.88
C LEU A 218 0.50 -33.67 -12.69
N LEU A 219 -0.79 -33.92 -12.94
CA LEU A 219 -1.77 -34.14 -11.89
C LEU A 219 -1.90 -35.62 -11.46
N SER A 220 -1.79 -36.54 -12.42
CA SER A 220 -2.12 -37.95 -12.23
C SER A 220 -0.90 -38.86 -12.03
N THR A 221 0.29 -38.46 -12.50
CA THR A 221 1.47 -39.35 -12.45
C THR A 221 2.18 -39.31 -11.09
N PRO A 222 2.50 -40.46 -10.46
CA PRO A 222 3.19 -40.50 -9.17
C PRO A 222 4.68 -40.16 -9.27
N SER A 223 5.30 -40.34 -10.45
CA SER A 223 6.73 -40.09 -10.66
C SER A 223 7.07 -38.59 -10.50
N PRO A 224 8.01 -38.24 -9.60
CA PRO A 224 8.42 -36.85 -9.42
C PRO A 224 9.12 -36.27 -10.66
N VAL A 225 9.81 -37.10 -11.44
CA VAL A 225 10.56 -36.69 -12.65
C VAL A 225 9.61 -36.24 -13.76
N ILE A 226 8.48 -36.95 -13.93
CA ILE A 226 7.48 -36.57 -14.92
C ILE A 226 6.75 -35.31 -14.48
N ARG A 227 6.40 -35.21 -13.20
CA ARG A 227 5.74 -34.00 -12.66
C ARG A 227 6.62 -32.75 -12.76
N SER A 228 7.92 -32.86 -12.46
CA SER A 228 8.86 -31.73 -12.61
C SER A 228 9.01 -31.32 -14.07
N THR A 229 9.16 -32.28 -14.98
CA THR A 229 9.28 -32.01 -16.42
C THR A 229 8.00 -31.40 -16.98
N ALA A 230 6.82 -31.90 -16.59
CA ALA A 230 5.52 -31.34 -16.96
C ALA A 230 5.32 -29.91 -16.43
N THR A 231 5.72 -29.64 -15.19
CA THR A 231 5.68 -28.30 -14.61
C THR A 231 6.58 -27.33 -15.38
N ARG A 232 7.80 -27.76 -15.71
CA ARG A 232 8.77 -26.98 -16.49
C ARG A 232 8.27 -26.69 -17.90
N LEU A 233 7.63 -27.67 -18.55
CA LEU A 233 6.97 -27.52 -19.84
C LEU A 233 5.83 -26.50 -19.79
N LEU A 234 4.88 -26.63 -18.87
CA LEU A 234 3.78 -25.69 -18.71
C LEU A 234 4.28 -24.28 -18.39
N LEU A 235 5.33 -24.18 -17.56
CA LEU A 235 5.96 -22.90 -17.24
C LEU A 235 6.62 -22.28 -18.48
N LEU A 236 7.32 -23.08 -19.30
CA LEU A 236 7.94 -22.64 -20.55
C LEU A 236 6.87 -22.16 -21.53
N MET A 237 5.80 -22.92 -21.74
CA MET A 237 4.69 -22.58 -22.64
C MET A 237 3.96 -21.31 -22.18
N ALA A 238 3.66 -21.20 -20.88
CA ALA A 238 2.97 -20.05 -20.29
C ALA A 238 3.82 -18.77 -20.24
N LYS A 239 5.14 -18.88 -20.13
CA LYS A 239 6.06 -17.73 -20.21
C LYS A 239 6.29 -17.29 -21.66
N SER A 240 6.31 -18.24 -22.59
CA SER A 240 6.60 -17.95 -24.00
C SER A 240 5.43 -17.29 -24.71
N HIS A 241 4.18 -17.69 -24.38
CA HIS A 241 2.98 -17.24 -25.11
C HIS A 241 1.85 -16.83 -24.17
N GLN A 242 1.32 -15.62 -24.40
CA GLN A 242 0.24 -15.06 -23.59
C GLN A 242 -1.10 -15.76 -23.84
N GLU A 243 -1.33 -16.26 -25.06
CA GLU A 243 -2.53 -16.99 -25.46
C GLU A 243 -2.67 -18.30 -24.68
N ILE A 244 -1.57 -19.04 -24.52
CA ILE A 244 -1.54 -20.28 -23.72
C ILE A 244 -1.79 -19.96 -22.25
N LEU A 245 -1.20 -18.87 -21.74
CA LEU A 245 -1.46 -18.42 -20.37
C LEU A 245 -2.93 -18.04 -20.16
N ILE A 246 -3.56 -17.35 -21.12
CA ILE A 246 -4.99 -17.02 -21.10
C ILE A 246 -5.82 -18.30 -21.12
N LEU A 247 -5.47 -19.26 -21.97
CA LEU A 247 -6.14 -20.54 -22.12
C LEU A 247 -6.10 -21.36 -20.82
N LEU A 248 -4.94 -21.46 -20.18
CA LEU A 248 -4.78 -22.13 -18.88
C LEU A 248 -5.50 -21.40 -17.73
N ARG A 249 -5.74 -20.09 -17.84
CA ARG A 249 -6.41 -19.28 -16.81
C ARG A 249 -7.94 -19.24 -16.96
N LEU A 250 -8.44 -19.07 -18.18
CA LEU A 250 -9.82 -18.68 -18.47
C LEU A 250 -10.64 -19.75 -19.17
N SER A 251 -10.01 -20.77 -19.77
CA SER A 251 -10.79 -21.82 -20.43
C SER A 251 -11.58 -22.65 -19.43
N ALA A 252 -12.76 -23.11 -19.84
CA ALA A 252 -13.57 -24.02 -19.03
C ALA A 252 -12.86 -25.36 -18.79
N CYS A 253 -11.99 -25.78 -19.72
CA CYS A 253 -11.27 -27.05 -19.69
C CYS A 253 -10.32 -27.18 -18.50
N TYR A 254 -9.64 -26.07 -18.11
CA TYR A 254 -8.72 -26.06 -16.98
C TYR A 254 -9.31 -25.44 -15.71
N LYS A 255 -10.64 -25.36 -15.62
CA LYS A 255 -11.33 -24.83 -14.44
C LYS A 255 -11.02 -25.70 -13.21
N GLY A 256 -10.29 -25.13 -12.25
CA GLY A 256 -9.87 -25.84 -11.05
C GLY A 256 -8.44 -26.40 -11.10
N LEU A 257 -7.72 -26.28 -12.21
CA LEU A 257 -6.29 -26.64 -12.30
C LEU A 257 -5.49 -26.00 -11.15
N ARG A 258 -5.72 -24.71 -10.89
CA ARG A 258 -5.09 -23.99 -9.77
C ARG A 258 -5.37 -24.62 -8.40
N SER A 259 -6.62 -25.00 -8.11
CA SER A 259 -6.96 -25.55 -6.81
C SER A 259 -6.36 -26.95 -6.62
N LEU A 260 -6.17 -27.70 -7.70
CA LEU A 260 -5.47 -28.97 -7.70
C LEU A 260 -3.95 -28.78 -7.50
N LEU A 261 -3.34 -27.81 -8.18
CA LEU A 261 -1.90 -27.51 -8.01
C LEU A 261 -1.58 -27.00 -6.58
N ASN A 262 -2.46 -26.21 -5.97
CA ASN A 262 -2.29 -25.73 -4.60
C ASN A 262 -2.38 -26.83 -3.53
N LYS A 263 -2.99 -27.99 -3.85
CA LYS A 263 -3.11 -29.12 -2.93
C LYS A 263 -1.89 -30.04 -2.95
N GLN A 264 -0.96 -29.88 -3.89
CA GLN A 264 0.20 -30.74 -4.00
C GLN A 264 1.28 -30.34 -2.97
N GLU A 265 1.79 -31.32 -2.22
CA GLU A 265 2.81 -31.11 -1.20
C GLU A 265 4.19 -30.80 -1.82
N PRO A 266 4.94 -29.82 -1.29
CA PRO A 266 6.21 -29.38 -1.87
C PRO A 266 7.40 -30.27 -1.50
N GLY A 267 8.03 -30.88 -2.52
CA GLY A 267 9.42 -31.36 -2.48
C GLY A 267 10.41 -30.33 -3.03
N THR A 268 11.67 -30.41 -2.64
CA THR A 268 12.66 -29.30 -2.61
C THR A 268 12.87 -28.53 -3.93
N GLU A 269 12.92 -29.20 -5.10
CA GLU A 269 13.11 -28.52 -6.40
C GLU A 269 11.79 -28.28 -7.14
N PHE A 270 10.99 -29.33 -7.33
CA PHE A 270 9.63 -29.30 -7.90
C PHE A 270 8.77 -28.16 -7.32
N SER A 271 8.92 -27.87 -6.03
CA SER A 271 8.19 -26.80 -5.37
C SER A 271 8.49 -25.39 -5.89
N GLN A 272 9.68 -25.12 -6.42
CA GLN A 272 10.02 -23.79 -6.94
C GLN A 272 9.39 -23.53 -8.31
N GLU A 273 9.53 -24.44 -9.28
CA GLU A 273 8.87 -24.27 -10.58
C GLU A 273 7.35 -24.31 -10.44
N LEU A 274 6.82 -25.17 -9.56
CA LEU A 274 5.39 -25.24 -9.28
C LEU A 274 4.87 -23.93 -8.69
N ARG A 275 5.59 -23.32 -7.74
CA ARG A 275 5.23 -22.00 -7.18
C ARG A 275 5.24 -20.91 -8.24
N GLN A 276 6.22 -20.90 -9.14
CA GLN A 276 6.27 -19.95 -10.25
C GLN A 276 5.07 -20.14 -11.19
N LEU A 277 4.72 -21.37 -11.53
CA LEU A 277 3.57 -21.69 -12.36
C LEU A 277 2.26 -21.24 -11.68
N ILE A 278 2.08 -21.54 -10.39
CA ILE A 278 0.91 -21.09 -9.61
C ILE A 278 0.84 -19.56 -9.55
N GLY A 279 1.97 -18.88 -9.38
CA GLY A 279 2.07 -17.41 -9.39
C GLY A 279 1.75 -16.80 -10.76
N LEU A 280 2.09 -17.47 -11.86
CA LEU A 280 1.69 -17.04 -13.20
C LEU A 280 0.22 -17.36 -13.47
N LEU A 281 -0.33 -18.46 -12.96
CA LEU A 281 -1.74 -18.80 -13.13
C LEU A 281 -2.66 -17.97 -12.21
N SER A 282 -2.12 -17.32 -11.17
CA SER A 282 -2.91 -16.41 -10.33
C SER A 282 -3.15 -15.08 -11.07
N PRO A 283 -4.42 -14.63 -11.19
CA PRO A 283 -4.69 -13.30 -11.70
C PRO A 283 -4.23 -12.27 -10.67
N LYS A 284 -3.39 -11.29 -11.07
CA LYS A 284 -3.17 -10.05 -10.28
C LYS A 284 -4.48 -9.39 -9.83
N VAL A 285 -5.56 -9.62 -10.58
CA VAL A 285 -6.92 -9.11 -10.36
C VAL A 285 -7.57 -9.61 -9.06
N TYR A 286 -7.27 -10.80 -8.55
CA TYR A 286 -7.91 -11.28 -7.31
C TYR A 286 -7.42 -10.57 -6.06
N GLN A 287 -6.14 -10.15 -6.04
CA GLN A 287 -5.60 -9.34 -4.94
C GLN A 287 -6.20 -7.93 -4.95
N GLU A 288 -6.32 -7.30 -6.12
CA GLU A 288 -6.91 -5.96 -6.25
C GLU A 288 -8.39 -5.93 -5.82
N VAL A 289 -9.18 -6.95 -6.18
CA VAL A 289 -10.60 -7.02 -5.79
C VAL A 289 -10.77 -7.25 -4.28
N GLU A 290 -9.91 -8.05 -3.67
CA GLU A 290 -9.96 -8.31 -2.22
C GLU A 290 -9.46 -7.10 -1.41
N GLU A 291 -8.40 -6.43 -1.88
CA GLU A 291 -7.93 -5.17 -1.33
C GLU A 291 -8.96 -4.04 -1.45
N GLN A 292 -9.68 -3.95 -2.58
CA GLN A 292 -10.77 -2.99 -2.75
C GLN A 292 -11.92 -3.25 -1.76
N LYS A 293 -12.28 -4.52 -1.51
CA LYS A 293 -13.31 -4.85 -0.51
C LYS A 293 -12.87 -4.50 0.90
N LEU A 294 -11.62 -4.78 1.25
CA LEU A 294 -11.05 -4.39 2.55
C LEU A 294 -10.99 -2.87 2.71
N HIS A 295 -10.63 -2.15 1.64
CA HIS A 295 -10.62 -0.69 1.63
C HIS A 295 -12.04 -0.11 1.80
N GLN A 296 -13.03 -0.63 1.09
CA GLN A 296 -14.43 -0.22 1.25
C GLN A 296 -14.95 -0.47 2.68
N ALA A 297 -14.65 -1.64 3.25
CA ALA A 297 -15.01 -1.95 4.63
C ALA A 297 -14.33 -0.99 5.63
N ALA A 298 -13.04 -0.69 5.43
CA ALA A 298 -12.32 0.27 6.26
C ALA A 298 -12.93 1.68 6.14
N CYS A 299 -13.27 2.14 4.94
CA CYS A 299 -13.95 3.43 4.72
C CYS A 299 -15.31 3.50 5.42
N LEU A 300 -16.10 2.42 5.38
CA LEU A 300 -17.39 2.35 6.08
C LEU A 300 -17.22 2.43 7.60
N ILE A 301 -16.29 1.66 8.17
CA ILE A 301 -15.98 1.69 9.61
C ILE A 301 -15.50 3.09 10.02
N GLN A 302 -14.60 3.68 9.23
CA GLN A 302 -14.10 5.03 9.47
C GLN A 302 -15.20 6.08 9.39
N ALA A 303 -16.11 5.98 8.42
CA ALA A 303 -17.26 6.89 8.29
C ALA A 303 -18.21 6.78 9.50
N PHE A 304 -18.52 5.56 9.93
CA PHE A 304 -19.33 5.32 11.13
C PHE A 304 -18.66 5.87 12.40
N TRP A 305 -17.36 5.63 12.57
CA TRP A 305 -16.61 6.13 13.72
C TRP A 305 -16.54 7.67 13.74
N LYS A 306 -16.21 8.31 12.61
CA LYS A 306 -16.22 9.77 12.47
C LYS A 306 -17.62 10.33 12.79
N GLY A 307 -18.68 9.70 12.27
CA GLY A 307 -20.06 10.06 12.56
C GLY A 307 -20.41 9.94 14.04
N PHE A 308 -20.02 8.84 14.69
CA PHE A 308 -20.21 8.64 16.13
C PHE A 308 -19.49 9.71 16.96
N GLN A 309 -18.23 10.00 16.62
CA GLN A 309 -17.42 11.00 17.32
C GLN A 309 -18.05 12.41 17.22
N THR A 310 -18.52 12.80 16.04
CA THR A 310 -19.22 14.06 15.82
C THR A 310 -20.53 14.13 16.61
N ARG A 311 -21.36 13.09 16.58
CA ARG A 311 -22.60 13.02 17.36
C ARG A 311 -22.35 13.11 18.86
N LYS A 312 -21.29 12.45 19.36
CA LYS A 312 -20.89 12.52 20.78
C LYS A 312 -20.47 13.94 21.18
N ARG A 313 -19.78 14.68 20.30
CA ARG A 313 -19.43 16.11 20.53
C ARG A 313 -20.67 17.00 20.50
N LEU A 314 -21.55 16.82 19.51
CA LEU A 314 -22.80 17.59 19.39
C LEU A 314 -23.72 17.40 20.61
N LYS A 315 -23.80 16.19 21.17
CA LYS A 315 -24.55 15.97 22.43
C LYS A 315 -24.01 16.78 23.62
N LYS A 316 -22.73 17.15 23.63
CA LYS A 316 -22.12 17.96 24.70
C LYS A 316 -22.27 19.47 24.49
N LEU A 317 -22.51 19.93 23.25
CA LEU A 317 -22.62 21.35 22.92
C LEU A 317 -23.72 22.09 23.71
N PRO A 318 -24.94 21.55 23.85
CA PRO A 318 -26.00 22.22 24.60
C PRO A 318 -25.61 22.54 26.05
N SER A 319 -24.90 21.63 26.73
CA SER A 319 -24.43 21.85 28.11
C SER A 319 -23.43 23.01 28.20
N ALA A 320 -22.49 23.10 27.24
CA ALA A 320 -21.54 24.20 27.16
C ALA A 320 -22.25 25.55 26.90
N VAL A 321 -23.21 25.55 25.97
CA VAL A 321 -24.02 26.75 25.66
C VAL A 321 -24.85 27.19 26.87
N ILE A 322 -25.53 26.27 27.55
CA ILE A 322 -26.31 26.55 28.77
C ILE A 322 -25.40 27.12 29.86
N THR A 323 -24.19 26.58 30.04
CA THR A 323 -23.22 27.07 31.03
C THR A 323 -22.80 28.51 30.72
N LEU A 324 -22.52 28.81 29.45
CA LEU A 324 -22.16 30.16 29.01
C LEU A 324 -23.34 31.14 29.19
N GLN A 325 -24.54 30.74 28.78
CA GLN A 325 -25.76 31.53 28.97
C GLN A 325 -26.04 31.81 30.45
N ARG A 326 -25.89 30.82 31.33
CA ARG A 326 -26.03 30.98 32.79
C ARG A 326 -24.99 31.96 33.34
N SER A 327 -23.73 31.83 32.94
CA SER A 327 -22.65 32.74 33.35
C SER A 327 -22.92 34.18 32.90
N PHE A 328 -23.31 34.37 31.64
CA PHE A 328 -23.66 35.68 31.10
C PHE A 328 -24.84 36.31 31.85
N ARG A 329 -25.93 35.56 32.06
CA ARG A 329 -27.09 36.02 32.83
C ARG A 329 -26.69 36.42 34.25
N SER A 330 -25.92 35.59 34.96
CA SER A 330 -25.43 35.89 36.30
C SER A 330 -24.56 37.16 36.35
N LYS A 331 -23.64 37.31 35.39
CA LYS A 331 -22.78 38.51 35.28
C LYS A 331 -23.62 39.77 35.04
N ARG A 332 -24.62 39.69 34.15
CA ARG A 332 -25.55 40.79 33.86
C ARG A 332 -26.36 41.17 35.09
N THR A 333 -26.93 40.21 35.81
CA THR A 333 -27.69 40.46 37.06
C THR A 333 -26.81 41.10 38.12
N LYS A 334 -25.58 40.61 38.34
CA LYS A 334 -24.63 41.21 39.30
C LYS A 334 -24.27 42.64 38.94
N MET A 335 -24.07 42.93 37.65
CA MET A 335 -23.77 44.29 37.18
C MET A 335 -24.93 45.24 37.44
N LEU A 336 -26.17 44.83 37.12
CA LEU A 336 -27.37 45.63 37.39
C LEU A 336 -27.57 45.87 38.88
N LEU A 337 -27.40 44.85 39.72
CA LEU A 337 -27.50 44.98 41.18
C LEU A 337 -26.46 45.96 41.74
N LYS A 338 -25.22 45.92 41.27
CA LYS A 338 -24.18 46.88 41.68
C LYS A 338 -24.58 48.31 41.32
N LEU A 339 -25.14 48.51 40.13
CA LEU A 339 -25.53 49.82 39.65
C LEU A 339 -26.75 50.36 40.40
N SER A 340 -27.74 49.51 40.74
CA SER A 340 -28.86 49.89 41.62
C SER A 340 -28.37 50.27 43.01
N ARG A 341 -27.51 49.44 43.60
CA ARG A 341 -26.94 49.69 44.93
C ARG A 341 -26.14 50.99 44.96
N GLN A 342 -25.36 51.28 43.92
CA GLN A 342 -24.64 52.56 43.83
C GLN A 342 -25.60 53.75 43.78
N LYS A 343 -26.68 53.67 43.00
CA LYS A 343 -27.72 54.71 42.99
C LYS A 343 -28.36 54.89 44.36
N GLU A 344 -28.78 53.79 45.00
CA GLU A 344 -29.37 53.80 46.34
C GLU A 344 -28.40 54.38 47.39
N GLU A 345 -27.11 54.05 47.31
CA GLU A 345 -26.06 54.59 48.19
C GLU A 345 -25.85 56.10 47.98
N GLU A 346 -25.84 56.58 46.73
CA GLU A 346 -25.74 58.00 46.42
C GLU A 346 -27.01 58.77 46.84
N ASP A 347 -28.20 58.21 46.61
CA ASP A 347 -29.48 58.79 47.06
C ASP A 347 -29.52 58.89 48.59
N CYS A 348 -29.10 57.83 49.30
CA CYS A 348 -28.97 57.84 50.76
C CYS A 348 -27.97 58.90 51.24
N ARG A 349 -26.82 59.04 50.57
CA ARG A 349 -25.80 60.06 50.90
C ARG A 349 -26.37 61.47 50.76
N LEU A 350 -27.05 61.74 49.64
CA LEU A 350 -27.68 63.03 49.39
C LEU A 350 -28.76 63.33 50.43
N GLN A 351 -29.60 62.35 50.74
CA GLN A 351 -30.65 62.50 51.76
C GLN A 351 -30.06 62.78 53.14
N LEU A 352 -28.98 62.10 53.52
CA LEU A 352 -28.27 62.34 54.78
C LEU A 352 -27.66 63.75 54.81
N GLN A 353 -27.05 64.21 53.72
CA GLN A 353 -26.51 65.57 53.63
C GLN A 353 -27.62 66.62 53.78
N LEU A 354 -28.75 66.43 53.10
CA LEU A 354 -29.92 67.31 53.23
C LEU A 354 -30.48 67.32 54.65
N GLN A 355 -30.60 66.15 55.30
CA GLN A 355 -31.03 66.05 56.69
C GLN A 355 -30.07 66.77 57.63
N ARG A 356 -28.75 66.59 57.46
CA ARG A 356 -27.73 67.30 58.24
C ARG A 356 -27.81 68.80 58.05
N GLN A 357 -27.98 69.28 56.81
CA GLN A 357 -28.13 70.71 56.53
C GLN A 357 -29.39 71.29 57.18
N ARG A 358 -30.54 70.60 57.06
CA ARG A 358 -31.80 71.01 57.71
C ARG A 358 -31.66 71.05 59.23
N ALA A 359 -31.08 70.02 59.83
CA ALA A 359 -30.83 69.96 61.27
C ALA A 359 -29.87 71.06 61.75
N MET A 360 -28.82 71.35 60.98
CA MET A 360 -27.90 72.47 61.29
C MET A 360 -28.59 73.82 61.22
N ARG A 361 -29.44 74.06 60.20
CA ARG A 361 -30.24 75.29 60.09
C ARG A 361 -31.16 75.45 61.29
N LEU A 362 -31.96 74.42 61.58
CA LEU A 362 -32.87 74.42 62.72
C LEU A 362 -32.14 74.64 64.05
N SER A 363 -30.99 74.00 64.26
CA SER A 363 -30.19 74.19 65.47
C SER A 363 -29.64 75.61 65.59
N ARG A 364 -29.25 76.24 64.48
CA ARG A 364 -28.80 77.65 64.46
C ARG A 364 -29.95 78.61 64.73
N GLU A 365 -31.12 78.38 64.12
CA GLU A 365 -32.34 79.16 64.35
C GLU A 365 -32.78 79.08 65.82
N LEU A 366 -32.84 77.88 66.40
CA LEU A 366 -33.14 77.69 67.82
C LEU A 366 -32.13 78.40 68.73
N ARG A 367 -30.84 78.37 68.37
CA ARG A 367 -29.80 79.09 69.13
C ARG A 367 -29.98 80.60 69.03
N LEU A 368 -30.28 81.13 67.85
CA LEU A 368 -30.53 82.57 67.67
C LEU A 368 -31.76 83.03 68.46
N SER A 369 -32.88 82.31 68.35
CA SER A 369 -34.09 82.59 69.13
C SER A 369 -33.84 82.56 70.64
N MET A 370 -33.06 81.58 71.11
CA MET A 370 -32.66 81.54 72.52
C MET A 370 -31.81 82.77 72.91
N LEU A 371 -30.85 83.18 72.08
CA LEU A 371 -30.01 84.36 72.34
C LEU A 371 -30.81 85.67 72.32
N GLU A 372 -31.88 85.77 71.51
CA GLU A 372 -32.80 86.92 71.51
C GLU A 372 -33.56 87.07 72.83
N ILE A 373 -33.84 85.97 73.53
CA ILE A 373 -34.60 85.94 74.79
C ILE A 373 -33.69 86.16 76.02
N VAL A 374 -32.41 85.77 75.94
CA VAL A 374 -31.48 85.84 77.08
C VAL A 374 -30.91 87.26 77.23
N HIS A 375 -30.97 87.81 78.45
CA HIS A 375 -30.41 89.13 78.76
C HIS A 375 -28.88 89.18 78.52
N PRO A 376 -28.30 90.25 77.92
CA PRO A 376 -26.88 90.31 77.55
C PRO A 376 -25.88 89.97 78.67
N GLY A 377 -26.16 90.39 79.91
CA GLY A 377 -25.32 90.07 81.07
C GLY A 377 -25.33 88.59 81.53
N GLN A 378 -26.29 87.79 81.05
CA GLN A 378 -26.44 86.37 81.41
C GLN A 378 -26.00 85.41 80.29
N VAL A 379 -25.78 85.91 79.07
CA VAL A 379 -25.33 85.12 77.90
C VAL A 379 -24.03 84.37 78.19
N GLU A 380 -23.08 85.03 78.85
CA GLU A 380 -21.77 84.45 79.17
C GLU A 380 -21.87 83.28 80.15
N LYS A 381 -22.73 83.38 81.18
CA LYS A 381 -22.98 82.28 82.12
C LYS A 381 -23.60 81.08 81.39
N HIS A 382 -24.58 81.33 80.53
CA HIS A 382 -25.24 80.29 79.75
C HIS A 382 -24.29 79.59 78.77
N ASN A 383 -23.40 80.35 78.11
CA ASN A 383 -22.37 79.78 77.23
C ASN A 383 -21.43 78.83 77.99
N ARG A 384 -20.98 79.21 79.19
CA ARG A 384 -20.16 78.32 80.04
C ARG A 384 -20.88 77.02 80.42
N GLU A 385 -22.17 77.10 80.78
CA GLU A 385 -22.96 75.90 81.07
C GLU A 385 -23.10 74.97 79.84
N ILE A 386 -23.21 75.53 78.62
CA ILE A 386 -23.20 74.74 77.38
C ILE A 386 -21.83 74.13 77.13
N GLU A 387 -20.75 74.86 77.34
CA GLU A 387 -19.38 74.38 77.18
C GLU A 387 -19.08 73.22 78.14
N GLU A 388 -19.47 73.33 79.40
CA GLU A 388 -19.35 72.26 80.40
C GLU A 388 -20.13 71.01 79.97
N LYS A 389 -21.39 71.17 79.57
CA LYS A 389 -22.22 70.05 79.06
C LYS A 389 -21.60 69.42 77.81
N SER A 390 -21.06 70.23 76.91
CA SER A 390 -20.40 69.77 75.68
C SER A 390 -19.13 68.99 76.00
N ALA A 391 -18.31 69.50 76.93
CA ALA A 391 -17.11 68.82 77.41
C ALA A 391 -17.45 67.46 78.01
N LEU A 392 -18.51 67.36 78.82
CA LEU A 392 -18.97 66.09 79.39
C LEU A 392 -19.40 65.08 78.30
N ILE A 393 -20.11 65.55 77.27
CA ILE A 393 -20.52 64.69 76.14
C ILE A 393 -19.31 64.19 75.36
N ILE A 394 -18.36 65.07 75.02
CA ILE A 394 -17.12 64.71 74.32
C ILE A 394 -16.31 63.71 75.13
N GLN A 395 -16.13 63.98 76.43
CA GLN A 395 -15.42 63.07 77.34
C GLN A 395 -16.11 61.70 77.44
N LYS A 396 -17.44 61.68 77.54
CA LYS A 396 -18.23 60.43 77.54
C LYS A 396 -18.01 59.64 76.25
N HIS A 397 -18.09 60.28 75.08
CA HIS A 397 -17.87 59.64 73.79
C HIS A 397 -16.42 59.14 73.63
N TRP A 398 -15.44 59.90 74.12
CA TRP A 398 -14.03 59.52 74.11
C TRP A 398 -13.75 58.30 74.98
N ARG A 399 -14.25 58.28 76.23
CA ARG A 399 -14.17 57.10 77.11
C ARG A 399 -14.77 55.87 76.42
N GLY A 400 -15.94 56.00 75.80
CA GLY A 400 -16.56 54.92 75.04
C GLY A 400 -15.77 54.49 73.80
N TYR A 401 -15.17 55.43 73.05
CA TYR A 401 -14.31 55.11 71.91
C TYR A 401 -13.07 54.32 72.35
N ARG A 402 -12.43 54.74 73.44
CA ARG A 402 -11.26 54.08 74.02
C ARG A 402 -11.54 52.61 74.35
N GLU A 403 -12.64 52.34 75.06
CA GLU A 403 -13.01 50.96 75.40
C GLU A 403 -13.33 50.11 74.17
N ARG A 404 -14.03 50.68 73.17
CA ARG A 404 -14.27 49.98 71.89
C ARG A 404 -12.99 49.71 71.11
N LYS A 405 -11.99 50.59 71.20
CA LYS A 405 -10.67 50.39 70.57
C LYS A 405 -9.92 49.25 71.26
N ASN A 406 -9.88 49.25 72.60
CA ASN A 406 -9.27 48.19 73.39
C ASN A 406 -9.94 46.82 73.10
N PHE A 407 -11.27 46.78 73.08
CA PHE A 407 -12.00 45.56 72.73
C PHE A 407 -11.71 45.08 71.30
N ARG A 408 -11.62 45.99 70.32
CA ARG A 408 -11.24 45.62 68.94
C ARG A 408 -9.83 45.03 68.88
N GLN A 409 -8.89 45.49 69.71
CA GLN A 409 -7.55 44.92 69.79
C GLN A 409 -7.55 43.52 70.44
N GLN A 410 -8.42 43.28 71.41
CA GLN A 410 -8.57 41.97 72.08
C GLN A 410 -9.47 40.99 71.31
N ARG A 411 -10.25 41.47 70.34
CA ARG A 411 -11.21 40.65 69.59
C ARG A 411 -10.55 39.51 68.80
N PRO A 412 -9.42 39.70 68.10
CA PRO A 412 -8.76 38.60 67.38
C PRO A 412 -8.39 37.44 68.30
N SER A 413 -7.76 37.71 69.45
CA SER A 413 -7.36 36.67 70.41
C SER A 413 -8.56 35.94 71.02
N LEU A 414 -9.66 36.65 71.30
CA LEU A 414 -10.91 36.02 71.76
C LEU A 414 -11.57 35.14 70.68
N VAL A 415 -11.50 35.56 69.41
CA VAL A 415 -12.01 34.77 68.28
C VAL A 415 -11.14 33.54 68.06
N GLU A 416 -9.81 33.67 68.11
CA GLU A 416 -8.87 32.55 68.04
C GLU A 416 -9.09 31.56 69.18
N TYR A 417 -9.23 32.03 70.42
CA TYR A 417 -9.55 31.19 71.58
C TYR A 417 -10.87 30.46 71.38
N LYS A 418 -11.92 31.16 70.93
CA LYS A 418 -13.23 30.54 70.67
C LYS A 418 -13.18 29.53 69.53
N ALA A 419 -12.39 29.80 68.48
CA ALA A 419 -12.16 28.88 67.38
C ALA A 419 -11.41 27.64 67.86
N ALA A 420 -10.36 27.80 68.68
CA ALA A 420 -9.61 26.71 69.28
C ALA A 420 -10.50 25.82 70.16
N VAL A 421 -11.34 26.41 71.01
CA VAL A 421 -12.31 25.65 71.82
C VAL A 421 -13.33 24.92 70.96
N THR A 422 -13.77 25.52 69.85
CA THR A 422 -14.73 24.89 68.92
C THR A 422 -14.07 23.72 68.18
N LEU A 423 -12.81 23.89 67.74
CA LEU A 423 -12.01 22.82 67.12
C LEU A 423 -11.73 21.67 68.11
N GLN A 424 -11.44 21.99 69.37
CA GLN A 424 -11.15 21.00 70.40
C GLN A 424 -12.41 20.18 70.74
N ARG A 425 -13.59 20.82 70.80
CA ARG A 425 -14.89 20.13 70.95
C ARG A 425 -15.21 19.25 69.74
N ALA A 426 -14.99 19.75 68.52
CA ALA A 426 -15.19 18.96 67.31
C ALA A 426 -14.20 17.78 67.21
N GLY A 427 -12.96 17.95 67.68
CA GLY A 427 -11.95 16.90 67.71
C GLY A 427 -12.21 15.80 68.75
N SER A 428 -12.86 16.11 69.88
CA SER A 428 -13.22 15.10 70.89
C SER A 428 -14.37 14.18 70.46
N GLU A 429 -15.16 14.55 69.45
CA GLU A 429 -16.27 13.73 68.91
C GLU A 429 -15.85 12.82 67.74
N VAL A 430 -14.67 13.04 67.16
CA VAL A 430 -14.18 12.27 65.99
C VAL A 430 -13.29 11.13 66.45
N SER A 431 -13.77 9.89 66.29
CA SER A 431 -12.97 8.68 66.52
C SER A 431 -11.72 8.66 65.62
N ASP A 432 -10.61 8.15 66.15
CA ASP A 432 -9.29 8.08 65.50
C ASP A 432 -9.35 7.39 64.11
N VAL A 433 -10.32 6.48 63.92
CA VAL A 433 -10.59 5.81 62.64
C VAL A 433 -11.14 6.76 61.58
N ILE A 434 -12.09 7.63 61.95
CA ILE A 434 -12.69 8.62 61.03
C ILE A 434 -11.65 9.69 60.64
N SER A 435 -10.77 10.06 61.57
CA SER A 435 -9.68 11.01 61.31
C SER A 435 -8.69 10.49 60.25
N ARG A 436 -8.28 9.21 60.37
CA ARG A 436 -7.38 8.57 59.40
C ARG A 436 -8.03 8.41 58.02
N GLU A 437 -9.31 8.05 57.98
CA GLU A 437 -10.05 7.92 56.72
C GLU A 437 -10.17 9.27 55.99
N LEU A 438 -10.50 10.34 56.71
CA LEU A 438 -10.54 11.69 56.13
C LEU A 438 -9.16 12.16 55.65
N HIS A 439 -8.08 11.81 56.36
CA HIS A 439 -6.71 12.08 55.92
C HIS A 439 -6.37 11.33 54.63
N SER A 440 -6.72 10.05 54.55
CA SER A 440 -6.53 9.23 53.34
C SER A 440 -7.26 9.85 52.14
N GLN A 441 -8.54 10.19 52.30
CA GLN A 441 -9.34 10.81 51.24
C GLN A 441 -8.82 12.18 50.82
N ALA A 442 -8.33 12.99 51.77
CA ALA A 442 -7.70 14.27 51.46
C ALA A 442 -6.42 14.07 50.65
N GLN A 443 -5.60 13.08 51.01
CA GLN A 443 -4.33 12.77 50.35
C GLN A 443 -4.54 12.22 48.94
N GLU A 444 -5.56 11.37 48.72
CA GLU A 444 -5.97 10.91 47.38
C GLU A 444 -6.44 12.06 46.48
N ARG A 445 -7.27 12.97 47.00
CA ARG A 445 -7.71 14.15 46.23
C ARG A 445 -6.54 15.06 45.85
N LEU A 446 -5.55 15.17 46.73
CA LEU A 446 -4.34 15.95 46.50
C LEU A 446 -3.44 15.30 45.43
N GLN A 447 -3.30 13.97 45.46
CA GLN A 447 -2.61 13.22 44.41
C GLN A 447 -3.29 13.39 43.05
N HIS A 448 -4.63 13.30 43.00
CA HIS A 448 -5.39 13.50 41.78
C HIS A 448 -5.24 14.92 41.22
N TYR A 449 -5.19 15.93 42.10
CA TYR A 449 -4.92 17.31 41.70
C TYR A 449 -3.51 17.47 41.10
N PHE A 450 -2.48 16.90 41.74
CA PHE A 450 -1.11 16.97 41.21
C PHE A 450 -0.94 16.23 39.88
N MET A 451 -1.64 15.11 39.67
CA MET A 451 -1.67 14.43 38.38
C MET A 451 -2.25 15.31 37.25
N GLY A 452 -3.27 16.11 37.54
CA GLY A 452 -3.87 17.05 36.57
C GLY A 452 -3.01 18.28 36.31
N ARG A 453 -2.27 18.75 37.33
CA ARG A 453 -1.49 19.98 37.29
C ARG A 453 -0.41 19.98 36.21
N ALA A 454 0.25 18.84 35.95
CA ALA A 454 1.30 18.77 34.93
C ALA A 454 0.79 19.05 33.50
N LEU A 455 -0.46 18.70 33.19
CA LEU A 455 -1.10 19.01 31.91
C LEU A 455 -1.50 20.49 31.83
N GLU A 456 -2.03 21.03 32.92
CA GLU A 456 -2.39 22.45 33.02
C GLU A 456 -1.16 23.36 32.96
N GLU A 457 -0.05 22.97 33.61
CA GLU A 457 1.22 23.68 33.58
C GLU A 457 1.81 23.75 32.16
N ARG A 458 1.76 22.65 31.39
CA ARG A 458 2.20 22.66 29.99
C ARG A 458 1.34 23.57 29.11
N ALA A 459 0.02 23.54 29.31
CA ALA A 459 -0.90 24.41 28.58
C ALA A 459 -0.67 25.89 28.94
N GLN A 460 -0.42 26.16 30.22
CA GLN A 460 -0.13 27.50 30.73
C GLN A 460 1.22 28.02 30.20
N GLN A 461 2.28 27.22 30.23
CA GLN A 461 3.58 27.55 29.65
C GLN A 461 3.48 27.85 28.16
N HIS A 462 2.70 27.06 27.41
CA HIS A 462 2.46 27.32 25.99
C HIS A 462 1.74 28.67 25.78
N ARG A 463 0.72 28.95 26.59
CA ARG A 463 -0.01 30.23 26.55
C ARG A 463 0.89 31.41 26.88
N GLU A 464 1.73 31.30 27.90
CA GLU A 464 2.69 32.33 28.29
C GLU A 464 3.74 32.58 27.21
N ALA A 465 4.31 31.52 26.62
CA ALA A 465 5.23 31.64 25.49
C ALA A 465 4.60 32.34 24.29
N LEU A 466 3.32 32.05 24.00
CA LEU A 466 2.57 32.67 22.92
C LEU A 466 2.28 34.15 23.22
N MET A 467 1.90 34.49 24.46
CA MET A 467 1.71 35.88 24.89
C MET A 467 3.01 36.68 24.81
N ALA A 468 4.13 36.11 25.26
CA ALA A 468 5.44 36.75 25.14
C ALA A 468 5.81 37.03 23.69
N ARG A 469 5.53 36.08 22.78
CA ARG A 469 5.74 36.27 21.34
C ARG A 469 4.84 37.33 20.72
N ILE A 470 3.58 37.41 21.14
CA ILE A 470 2.67 38.46 20.68
C ILE A 470 3.17 39.82 21.13
N ASN A 471 3.58 39.94 22.40
CA ASN A 471 4.08 41.20 22.94
C ASN A 471 5.36 41.66 22.21
N THR A 472 6.29 40.75 21.91
CA THR A 472 7.50 41.12 21.15
C THR A 472 7.17 41.55 19.70
N ASN A 473 6.22 40.87 19.05
CA ASN A 473 5.76 41.30 17.72
C ASN A 473 5.06 42.67 17.78
N ILE A 474 4.26 42.94 18.81
CA ILE A 474 3.61 44.25 19.02
C ILE A 474 4.68 45.32 19.24
N GLU A 475 5.69 45.06 20.08
CA GLU A 475 6.80 46.01 20.29
C GLU A 475 7.58 46.28 19.01
N GLN A 476 7.77 45.27 18.15
CA GLN A 476 8.38 45.46 16.83
C GLN A 476 7.52 46.37 15.95
N LEU A 477 6.21 46.12 15.88
CA LEU A 477 5.26 46.95 15.11
C LEU A 477 5.18 48.38 15.65
N MET A 478 5.22 48.57 16.97
CA MET A 478 5.22 49.90 17.59
C MET A 478 6.51 50.68 17.32
N LYS A 479 7.61 49.99 17.02
CA LYS A 479 8.91 50.57 16.65
C LYS A 479 9.08 50.68 15.13
N ALA A 480 8.03 50.47 14.34
CA ALA A 480 8.10 50.58 12.89
C ALA A 480 8.43 52.03 12.47
N PRO A 481 9.45 52.24 11.62
CA PRO A 481 9.81 53.57 11.15
C PRO A 481 8.70 54.18 10.29
N SER A 482 8.67 55.51 10.23
CA SER A 482 7.69 56.20 9.39
C SER A 482 7.98 55.94 7.90
N LEU A 483 6.96 56.00 7.04
CA LEU A 483 7.09 55.72 5.60
C LEU A 483 8.15 56.59 4.86
N LYS A 484 8.61 57.68 5.47
CA LYS A 484 9.67 58.56 4.94
C LYS A 484 11.08 58.11 5.33
N GLU A 485 11.21 57.32 6.39
CA GLU A 485 12.48 56.86 6.98
C GLU A 485 12.81 55.41 6.61
N ALA A 486 11.89 54.71 5.95
CA ALA A 486 12.02 53.29 5.65
C ALA A 486 13.04 53.01 4.53
N GLU A 487 14.17 52.38 4.88
CA GLU A 487 15.15 51.89 3.91
C GLU A 487 14.77 50.49 3.38
N GLY A 488 15.17 50.18 2.14
CA GLY A 488 14.63 49.07 1.34
C GLY A 488 14.78 47.64 1.89
N LYS A 489 15.43 47.43 3.04
CA LYS A 489 15.58 46.11 3.70
C LYS A 489 14.74 45.93 4.97
N GLU A 490 14.16 47.00 5.51
CA GLU A 490 13.33 46.95 6.73
C GLU A 490 11.98 46.21 6.60
N PRO A 491 11.30 46.16 5.43
CA PRO A 491 10.03 45.46 5.29
C PRO A 491 10.11 43.95 5.54
N GLU A 492 11.29 43.34 5.37
CA GLU A 492 11.47 41.90 5.60
C GLU A 492 11.41 41.53 7.09
N LEU A 493 11.69 42.47 7.99
CA LEU A 493 11.63 42.27 9.44
C LEU A 493 10.19 42.12 9.96
N PHE A 494 9.20 42.64 9.21
CA PHE A 494 7.78 42.60 9.57
C PHE A 494 7.01 41.45 8.90
N LEU A 495 7.69 40.60 8.14
CA LEU A 495 7.09 39.43 7.53
C LEU A 495 6.82 38.35 8.59
N SER A 496 5.62 37.78 8.54
CA SER A 496 5.31 36.60 9.33
C SER A 496 6.25 35.45 8.96
N ARG A 497 6.89 34.82 9.96
CA ARG A 497 7.70 33.60 9.77
C ARG A 497 6.88 32.43 9.21
N SER A 498 5.55 32.50 9.29
CA SER A 498 4.64 31.53 8.68
C SER A 498 4.40 31.90 7.21
N ARG A 499 4.99 31.13 6.30
CA ARG A 499 4.86 31.33 4.85
C ARG A 499 3.40 31.39 4.36
N PRO A 500 2.46 30.55 4.84
CA PRO A 500 1.05 30.64 4.47
C PRO A 500 0.40 31.96 4.89
N VAL A 501 0.70 32.44 6.11
CA VAL A 501 0.16 33.70 6.63
C VAL A 501 0.73 34.88 5.84
N ALA A 502 2.04 34.86 5.57
CA ALA A 502 2.69 35.87 4.74
C ALA A 502 2.13 35.90 3.30
N ALA A 503 1.87 34.74 2.70
CA ALA A 503 1.26 34.65 1.37
C ALA A 503 -0.17 35.18 1.34
N LYS A 504 -1.01 34.81 2.34
CA LYS A 504 -2.39 35.33 2.46
C LYS A 504 -2.39 36.85 2.67
N ALA A 505 -1.51 37.36 3.53
CA ALA A 505 -1.36 38.80 3.75
C ALA A 505 -0.92 39.53 2.47
N LYS A 506 0.04 38.98 1.72
CA LYS A 506 0.49 39.54 0.43
C LYS A 506 -0.64 39.56 -0.60
N GLN A 507 -1.43 38.49 -0.68
CA GLN A 507 -2.58 38.42 -1.58
C GLN A 507 -3.64 39.45 -1.21
N ALA A 508 -3.98 39.57 0.08
CA ALA A 508 -4.95 40.56 0.57
C ALA A 508 -4.49 42.02 0.33
N HIS A 509 -3.19 42.28 0.43
CA HIS A 509 -2.63 43.59 0.11
C HIS A 509 -2.72 43.90 -1.40
N LEU A 510 -2.42 42.92 -2.26
CA LEU A 510 -2.53 43.08 -3.71
C LEU A 510 -3.99 43.29 -4.15
N THR A 511 -4.96 42.65 -3.51
CA THR A 511 -6.38 42.88 -3.80
C THR A 511 -6.82 44.28 -3.36
N THR A 512 -6.39 44.76 -2.18
CA THR A 512 -6.65 46.15 -1.76
C THR A 512 -6.00 47.16 -2.67
N LEU A 513 -4.76 46.97 -3.11
CA LEU A 513 -4.11 47.85 -4.09
C LEU A 513 -4.85 47.90 -5.43
N LYS A 514 -5.27 46.74 -5.95
CA LYS A 514 -6.08 46.67 -7.17
C LYS A 514 -7.42 47.39 -7.01
N HIS A 515 -8.04 47.29 -5.84
CA HIS A 515 -9.27 48.01 -5.53
C HIS A 515 -9.02 49.53 -5.47
N ILE A 516 -7.97 49.99 -4.79
CA ILE A 516 -7.60 51.42 -4.71
C ILE A 516 -7.33 52.00 -6.11
N GLN A 517 -6.63 51.25 -6.98
CA GLN A 517 -6.33 51.67 -8.35
C GLN A 517 -7.52 51.58 -9.32
N ALA A 518 -8.64 50.97 -8.91
CA ALA A 518 -9.80 50.85 -9.77
C ALA A 518 -10.52 52.20 -9.98
N PRO A 519 -11.11 52.44 -11.16
CA PRO A 519 -11.90 53.64 -11.44
C PRO A 519 -13.14 53.73 -10.53
N TRP A 520 -13.58 54.96 -10.24
CA TRP A 520 -14.65 55.24 -9.27
C TRP A 520 -15.97 54.50 -9.56
N TRP A 521 -16.34 54.27 -10.82
CA TRP A 521 -17.56 53.55 -11.20
C TRP A 521 -17.51 52.04 -10.87
N LYS A 522 -16.32 51.43 -10.74
CA LYS A 522 -16.16 50.05 -10.25
C LYS A 522 -16.21 49.94 -8.73
N LYS A 523 -16.17 51.07 -8.02
CA LYS A 523 -16.28 51.17 -6.56
C LYS A 523 -17.71 51.47 -6.09
N LEU A 524 -18.64 51.68 -7.03
CA LEU A 524 -20.05 51.94 -6.75
C LEU A 524 -20.80 50.61 -6.61
N GLY A 525 -21.24 50.30 -5.39
CA GLY A 525 -21.96 49.07 -5.03
C GLY A 525 -21.33 48.32 -3.85
N GLU A 526 -20.08 48.63 -3.50
CA GLU A 526 -19.47 48.21 -2.23
C GLU A 526 -19.51 49.41 -1.29
N GLU A 527 -20.53 49.47 -0.43
CA GLU A 527 -20.49 50.35 0.73
C GLU A 527 -19.16 50.13 1.47
N ALA A 528 -18.52 51.23 1.89
CA ALA A 528 -17.37 51.19 2.78
C ALA A 528 -17.82 50.47 4.06
N ARG A 529 -17.64 49.14 4.09
CA ARG A 529 -17.73 48.37 5.32
C ARG A 529 -16.59 48.85 6.17
N ASP A 530 -16.94 49.60 7.21
CA ASP A 530 -16.03 49.92 8.30
C ASP A 530 -15.22 48.67 8.67
N GLU A 531 -13.95 48.91 8.93
CA GLU A 531 -13.01 47.91 9.39
C GLU A 531 -13.63 47.08 10.53
N ILE A 532 -13.50 45.76 10.41
CA ILE A 532 -13.96 44.73 11.35
C ILE A 532 -15.45 44.37 11.21
N ASP A 533 -15.84 43.89 10.03
CA ASP A 533 -16.86 42.85 9.94
C ASP A 533 -16.25 41.65 9.21
N VAL A 534 -15.76 40.70 10.01
CA VAL A 534 -15.32 39.40 9.49
C VAL A 534 -16.54 38.76 8.83
N PRO A 535 -16.50 38.46 7.52
CA PRO A 535 -17.62 37.80 6.86
C PRO A 535 -17.96 36.53 7.64
N LYS A 536 -19.22 36.40 8.09
CA LYS A 536 -19.69 35.21 8.82
C LYS A 536 -19.44 33.89 8.06
N ASP A 537 -19.22 33.97 6.75
CA ASP A 537 -18.87 32.84 5.91
C ASP A 537 -17.38 32.44 5.98
N GLU A 538 -16.45 33.32 6.35
CA GLU A 538 -15.02 32.96 6.50
C GLU A 538 -14.70 32.24 7.81
N LEU A 539 -15.51 32.40 8.87
CA LEU A 539 -15.39 31.60 10.10
C LEU A 539 -15.68 30.11 9.89
N SER A 540 -16.40 29.76 8.82
CA SER A 540 -16.63 28.37 8.42
C SER A 540 -15.40 27.74 7.74
N ILE A 541 -14.57 28.56 7.09
CA ILE A 541 -13.38 28.12 6.36
C ILE A 541 -12.18 27.98 7.32
N GLU A 542 -12.05 28.87 8.31
CA GLU A 542 -10.94 28.80 9.28
C GLU A 542 -11.03 27.66 10.30
N LEU A 543 -12.21 27.11 10.58
CA LEU A 543 -12.34 25.85 11.34
C LEU A 543 -11.93 24.61 10.52
N GLY A 544 -11.96 24.70 9.19
CA GLY A 544 -11.51 23.63 8.28
C GLY A 544 -10.00 23.60 8.08
N THR A 545 -9.32 24.75 8.15
CA THR A 545 -7.87 24.86 7.88
C THR A 545 -6.97 24.82 9.12
N LEU A 546 -7.52 24.94 10.33
CA LEU A 546 -6.77 24.77 11.58
C LEU A 546 -6.47 23.29 11.95
N PHE A 547 -6.89 22.34 11.11
CA PHE A 547 -6.59 20.91 11.25
C PHE A 547 -5.80 20.38 10.03
N ILE A 548 -4.59 20.90 9.83
CA ILE A 548 -3.54 20.17 9.07
C ILE A 548 -2.53 19.65 10.08
N GLY A 549 -2.99 18.73 10.94
CA GLY A 549 -2.12 17.75 11.56
C GLY A 549 -1.85 16.69 10.51
N GLY A 550 -0.61 16.65 10.01
CA GLY A 550 -0.19 15.72 8.96
C GLY A 550 -0.57 14.29 9.31
N THR A 551 -1.44 13.71 8.49
CA THR A 551 -1.45 12.26 8.28
C THR A 551 -0.29 11.99 7.34
N LYS A 552 0.76 11.34 7.83
CA LYS A 552 1.68 10.62 6.94
C LYS A 552 0.88 9.46 6.33
N PRO A 553 0.80 9.32 5.00
CA PRO A 553 0.41 8.05 4.38
C PRO A 553 1.62 7.09 4.40
N PRO A 554 1.41 5.77 4.19
CA PRO A 554 2.22 4.69 4.77
C PRO A 554 3.69 4.68 4.39
#